data_AF-A0A409X062-F1
#
_entry.id   AF-A0A409X062-F1
#
_cell.length_a   1.000
_cell.length_b   1.000
_cell.length_c   1.000
_cell.angle_alpha   90.00
_cell.angle_beta   90.00
_cell.angle_gamma   90.00
#
_symmetry.space_group_name_H-M   'P 1'
#
loop_
_entity.id
_entity.type
_entity.pdbx_description
1 polymer ?
#
loop_
_entity_poly.entity_id
_entity_poly.type
_entity_poly.pdbx_seq_one_letter_code
_entity_poly.pdbx_strand_id
1 'polypeptide(L)'
;YGLVFGGALPPLIGRRWFGSRKKTKDGINAQSAAAFFKAIKEESSIEEVVVALGKAYKLELPAGKTKSSAELDALEKTIKKQVGAKWTEVRKIAQDHNGELHESRRQALVLLYAHLLRLEVKDMGLKKQQNEVLLQTPLLLNALLNVSVARTWLLPTLAIMRLYGYLAQALPTNASQRLRLTQLPRIKQEDVATLAAQTKDMTDVLHSLEEKDDPRSKDVKKALEKWGRVEIVSASFKVIGERIVTPSSIIYLLVKLRISPPGTTPSTPAELTVDETKKAVQLEEGTDEKFLASRLDAEELPSSKTNGGVAHAPFWPGTRKPSWWIVLADDKSNRVVVPPMKISDILYSQPGADRDYRAYKIQFQGPPNTGLFTWKVYIVSDTFVGEEVTSEISLKIEDPPAVEDQPSDDEISEPDEDSIAGQMAVMRGGKVKKSTEEEESEEQSSGTDDDKDDSDSDSDSDSDSDSDSDSDSDSDSD
;
A
#
# COMPACT_ATOMS: atom_id res chain seq x y z
N TYR A 1 43.19 5.78 37.20
CA TYR A 1 41.74 5.49 37.15
C TYR A 1 40.90 6.78 37.14
N GLY A 2 41.00 7.66 38.15
CA GLY A 2 40.23 8.91 38.23
C GLY A 2 40.37 9.88 37.04
N LEU A 3 41.57 10.04 36.47
CA LEU A 3 41.77 10.86 35.26
C LEU A 3 41.11 10.28 34.00
N VAL A 4 41.04 8.95 33.87
CA VAL A 4 40.40 8.28 32.73
C VAL A 4 38.88 8.38 32.83
N PHE A 5 38.33 8.09 34.02
CA PHE A 5 36.89 8.14 34.25
C PHE A 5 36.31 9.55 34.39
N GLY A 6 37.04 10.48 35.01
CA GLY A 6 36.61 11.87 35.19
C GLY A 6 37.00 12.80 34.04
N GLY A 7 38.08 12.50 33.32
CA GLY A 7 38.61 13.36 32.25
C GLY A 7 38.25 12.89 30.85
N ALA A 8 38.39 11.60 30.54
CA ALA A 8 38.19 11.07 29.18
C ALA A 8 36.76 10.58 28.94
N LEU A 9 36.10 10.00 29.95
CA LEU A 9 34.74 9.46 29.82
C LEU A 9 33.69 10.56 29.53
N PRO A 10 33.66 11.70 30.24
CA PRO A 10 32.65 12.74 29.99
C PRO A 10 32.68 13.35 28.58
N PRO A 11 33.83 13.71 27.98
CA PRO A 11 33.85 14.22 26.61
C PRO A 11 33.51 13.15 25.57
N LEU A 12 33.86 11.88 25.79
CA LEU A 12 33.49 10.78 24.88
C LEU A 12 31.98 10.51 24.89
N ILE A 13 31.39 10.44 26.09
CA ILE A 13 29.94 10.28 26.25
C ILE A 13 29.22 11.52 25.72
N GLY A 14 29.71 12.73 26.05
CA GLY A 14 29.16 13.98 25.53
C GLY A 14 29.17 14.01 24.00
N ARG A 15 30.30 13.68 23.35
CA ARG A 15 30.39 13.63 21.89
C ARG A 15 29.42 12.61 21.28
N ARG A 16 29.28 11.44 21.88
CA ARG A 16 28.32 10.41 21.42
C ARG A 16 26.87 10.87 21.61
N TRP A 17 26.52 11.42 22.77
CA TRP A 17 25.18 11.89 23.12
C TRP A 17 24.73 13.07 22.27
N PHE A 18 25.58 14.10 22.12
CA PHE A 18 25.27 15.24 21.26
C PHE A 18 25.30 14.85 19.77
N GLY A 19 26.11 13.87 19.38
CA GLY A 19 26.10 13.30 18.04
C GLY A 19 24.81 12.55 17.73
N SER A 20 24.33 11.71 18.67
CA SER A 20 23.08 10.97 18.51
C SER A 20 21.86 11.88 18.57
N ARG A 21 21.84 12.88 19.45
CA ARG A 21 20.73 13.84 19.59
C ARG A 21 20.53 14.73 18.36
N LYS A 22 21.56 14.90 17.53
CA LYS A 22 21.47 15.62 16.25
C LYS A 22 20.78 14.80 15.16
N LYS A 23 20.67 13.47 15.32
CA LYS A 23 20.06 12.58 14.33
C LYS A 23 18.69 12.09 14.77
N THR A 24 17.77 11.92 13.84
CA THR A 24 16.47 11.30 14.07
C THR A 24 16.60 9.77 14.07
N LYS A 25 15.50 9.07 14.39
CA LYS A 25 15.41 7.60 14.28
C LYS A 25 15.73 7.11 12.85
N ASP A 26 15.44 7.95 11.84
CA ASP A 26 15.70 7.67 10.43
C ASP A 26 17.16 7.93 10.00
N GLY A 27 18.03 8.33 10.94
CA GLY A 27 19.45 8.54 10.70
C GLY A 27 19.83 9.87 10.02
N ILE A 28 18.85 10.75 9.81
CA ILE A 28 19.03 12.09 9.20
C ILE A 28 19.17 13.17 10.28
N ASN A 29 19.70 14.34 9.94
CA ASN A 29 19.77 15.47 10.86
C ASN A 29 18.36 15.95 11.24
N ALA A 30 18.13 16.20 12.54
CA ALA A 30 16.83 16.66 13.05
C ALA A 30 16.35 17.97 12.38
N GLN A 31 17.27 18.85 11.99
CA GLN A 31 16.93 20.07 11.26
C GLN A 31 16.49 19.79 9.81
N SER A 32 17.06 18.76 9.17
CA SER A 32 16.61 18.28 7.85
C SER A 32 15.18 17.75 7.93
N ALA A 33 14.87 16.94 8.96
CA ALA A 33 13.52 16.43 9.21
C ALA A 33 12.51 17.58 9.45
N ALA A 34 12.89 18.59 10.23
CA ALA A 34 12.06 19.77 10.46
C ALA A 34 11.83 20.58 9.17
N ALA A 35 12.84 20.65 8.28
CA ALA A 35 12.70 21.29 6.98
C ALA A 35 11.73 20.52 6.07
N PHE A 36 11.77 19.19 6.09
CA PHE A 36 10.81 18.35 5.36
C PHE A 36 9.37 18.56 5.81
N PHE A 37 9.14 18.60 7.13
CA PHE A 37 7.82 18.83 7.70
C PHE A 37 7.19 20.17 7.27
N LYS A 38 8.02 21.18 6.98
CA LYS A 38 7.57 22.49 6.51
C LYS A 38 7.50 22.61 4.99
N ALA A 39 8.19 21.73 4.26
CA ALA A 39 8.37 21.86 2.80
C ALA A 39 7.25 21.19 2.00
N ILE A 40 6.71 20.07 2.48
CA ILE A 40 5.66 19.31 1.79
C ILE A 40 4.27 19.74 2.25
N LYS A 41 3.33 19.73 1.29
CA LYS A 41 1.90 19.98 1.44
C LYS A 41 1.10 18.77 0.91
N GLU A 42 -0.21 18.78 1.15
CA GLU A 42 -1.14 17.70 0.75
C GLU A 42 -1.17 17.45 -0.77
N GLU A 43 -1.00 18.50 -1.55
CA GLU A 43 -1.02 18.48 -3.02
C GLU A 43 0.38 18.57 -3.63
N SER A 44 1.44 18.34 -2.84
CA SER A 44 2.80 18.53 -3.31
C SER A 44 3.15 17.62 -4.49
N SER A 45 3.63 18.25 -5.57
CA SER A 45 4.08 17.54 -6.77
C SER A 45 5.46 16.90 -6.60
N ILE A 46 5.86 16.07 -7.56
CA ILE A 46 7.20 15.47 -7.57
C ILE A 46 8.32 16.51 -7.64
N GLU A 47 8.10 17.66 -8.29
CA GLU A 47 9.05 18.76 -8.32
C GLU A 47 9.23 19.38 -6.92
N GLU A 48 8.15 19.58 -6.17
CA GLU A 48 8.22 20.06 -4.79
C GLU A 48 8.95 19.06 -3.87
N VAL A 49 8.74 17.76 -4.09
CA VAL A 49 9.48 16.69 -3.39
C VAL A 49 10.98 16.76 -3.68
N VAL A 50 11.39 16.97 -4.94
CA VAL A 50 12.82 17.15 -5.31
C VAL A 50 13.40 18.42 -4.65
N VAL A 51 12.62 19.50 -4.61
CA VAL A 51 13.03 20.75 -3.94
C VAL A 51 13.17 20.56 -2.44
N ALA A 52 12.25 19.81 -1.81
CA ALA A 52 12.30 19.44 -0.40
C ALA A 52 13.54 18.61 -0.11
N LEU A 53 13.82 17.58 -0.91
CA LEU A 53 15.05 16.78 -0.84
C LEU A 53 16.30 17.67 -0.92
N GLY A 54 16.31 18.65 -1.83
CA GLY A 54 17.36 19.67 -1.94
C GLY A 54 17.62 20.45 -0.64
N LYS A 55 16.57 20.75 0.16
CA LYS A 55 16.72 21.49 1.44
C LYS A 55 17.57 20.73 2.44
N ALA A 56 17.45 19.40 2.50
CA ALA A 56 18.21 18.60 3.45
C ALA A 56 19.72 18.66 3.19
N TYR A 57 20.15 18.74 1.92
CA TYR A 57 21.57 18.78 1.58
C TYR A 57 22.32 20.02 2.10
N LYS A 58 21.62 21.08 2.53
CA LYS A 58 22.23 22.20 3.26
C LYS A 58 22.89 21.75 4.57
N LEU A 59 22.33 20.73 5.21
CA LEU A 59 22.69 20.28 6.56
C LEU A 59 23.35 18.91 6.57
N GLU A 60 23.08 18.13 5.53
CA GLU A 60 23.55 16.75 5.37
C GLU A 60 24.92 16.67 4.67
N LEU A 61 25.18 17.56 3.70
CA LEU A 61 26.50 17.62 3.09
C LEU A 61 27.44 18.38 4.02
N PRO A 62 28.64 17.85 4.33
CA PRO A 62 29.66 18.64 4.98
C PRO A 62 29.96 19.86 4.09
N ALA A 63 30.09 21.04 4.68
CA ALA A 63 30.47 22.25 3.97
C ALA A 63 31.85 22.04 3.32
N GLY A 64 31.87 21.53 2.10
CA GLY A 64 33.06 21.45 1.29
C GLY A 64 33.53 22.86 1.01
N LYS A 65 34.81 23.15 1.21
CA LYS A 65 35.46 24.39 0.78
C LYS A 65 35.56 24.48 -0.76
N THR A 66 34.58 23.96 -1.48
CA THR A 66 34.61 23.87 -2.93
C THR A 66 33.85 25.07 -3.48
N LYS A 67 34.59 26.14 -3.80
CA LYS A 67 34.07 27.25 -4.59
C LYS A 67 33.36 26.68 -5.82
N SER A 68 32.20 27.25 -6.18
CA SER A 68 31.44 26.95 -7.40
C SER A 68 32.40 26.69 -8.56
N SER A 69 32.43 25.46 -9.07
CA SER A 69 33.30 25.12 -10.20
C SER A 69 32.66 25.63 -11.50
N ALA A 70 33.48 26.08 -12.44
CA ALA A 70 32.99 26.52 -13.76
C ALA A 70 32.19 25.42 -14.49
N GLU A 71 32.48 24.15 -14.18
CA GLU A 71 31.71 23.01 -14.67
C GLU A 71 30.30 22.94 -14.09
N LEU A 72 30.11 23.24 -12.79
CA LEU A 72 28.79 23.27 -12.16
C LEU A 72 27.89 24.33 -12.84
N ASP A 73 28.46 25.49 -13.16
CA ASP A 73 27.75 26.55 -13.88
C ASP A 73 27.39 26.13 -15.33
N ALA A 74 28.28 25.39 -16.00
CA ALA A 74 28.03 24.85 -17.34
C ALA A 74 26.93 23.76 -17.33
N LEU A 75 26.93 22.89 -16.31
CA LEU A 75 25.88 21.90 -16.09
C LEU A 75 24.53 22.58 -15.85
N GLU A 76 24.48 23.59 -14.97
CA GLU A 76 23.23 24.33 -14.73
C GLU A 76 22.69 25.00 -15.99
N LYS A 77 23.55 25.59 -16.83
CA LYS A 77 23.14 26.15 -18.12
C LYS A 77 22.53 25.09 -19.04
N THR A 78 23.13 23.90 -19.08
CA THR A 78 22.65 22.77 -19.89
C THR A 78 21.31 22.25 -19.38
N ILE A 79 21.16 22.10 -18.06
CA ILE A 79 19.91 21.70 -17.39
C ILE A 79 18.81 22.71 -17.72
N LYS A 80 19.09 24.02 -17.60
CA LYS A 80 18.13 25.07 -17.94
C LYS A 80 17.69 25.00 -19.40
N LYS A 81 18.58 24.64 -20.32
CA LYS A 81 18.26 24.46 -21.75
C LYS A 81 17.37 23.24 -22.01
N GLN A 82 17.61 22.11 -21.33
CA GLN A 82 16.85 20.87 -21.55
C GLN A 82 15.52 20.82 -20.79
N VAL A 83 15.49 21.29 -19.54
CA VAL A 83 14.33 21.21 -18.63
C VAL A 83 13.45 22.46 -18.71
N GLY A 84 14.02 23.62 -19.07
CA GLY A 84 13.28 24.86 -19.31
C GLY A 84 12.56 25.39 -18.08
N ALA A 85 11.26 25.68 -18.23
CA ALA A 85 10.42 26.34 -17.22
C ALA A 85 10.39 25.60 -15.88
N LYS A 86 10.38 24.26 -15.90
CA LYS A 86 10.36 23.44 -14.68
C LYS A 86 11.62 23.66 -13.82
N TRP A 87 12.78 23.81 -14.44
CA TRP A 87 14.02 24.12 -13.70
C TRP A 87 13.96 25.51 -13.07
N THR A 88 13.37 26.49 -13.76
CA THR A 88 13.21 27.84 -13.20
C THR A 88 12.25 27.87 -12.01
N GLU A 89 11.19 27.08 -12.06
CA GLU A 89 10.26 26.88 -10.95
C GLU A 89 10.95 26.21 -9.75
N VAL A 90 11.64 25.09 -9.98
CA VAL A 90 12.43 24.39 -8.96
C VAL A 90 13.43 25.34 -8.31
N ARG A 91 14.12 26.18 -9.10
CA ARG A 91 15.06 27.18 -8.57
C ARG A 91 14.37 28.24 -7.72
N LYS A 92 13.17 28.70 -8.11
CA LYS A 92 12.37 29.68 -7.36
C LYS A 92 11.88 29.10 -6.04
N ILE A 93 11.30 27.91 -6.04
CA ILE A 93 10.86 27.20 -4.82
C ILE A 93 12.08 26.83 -3.96
N ALA A 94 13.25 26.68 -4.58
CA ALA A 94 14.49 26.40 -3.88
C ALA A 94 15.17 27.60 -3.22
N GLN A 95 14.67 28.81 -3.37
CA GLN A 95 15.21 29.96 -2.64
C GLN A 95 14.86 29.86 -1.14
N ASP A 96 15.79 30.27 -0.29
CA ASP A 96 15.52 30.47 1.14
C ASP A 96 14.69 31.76 1.33
N HIS A 97 14.24 32.05 2.56
CA HIS A 97 13.42 33.25 2.85
C HIS A 97 14.09 34.57 2.43
N ASN A 98 15.42 34.58 2.29
CA ASN A 98 16.21 35.73 1.89
C ASN A 98 16.25 35.92 0.36
N GLY A 99 15.55 35.07 -0.42
CA GLY A 99 15.58 35.08 -1.89
C GLY A 99 16.84 34.44 -2.51
N GLU A 100 17.79 34.03 -1.67
CA GLU A 100 19.05 33.42 -2.11
C GLU A 100 18.99 31.89 -2.08
N LEU A 101 19.68 31.26 -3.03
CA LEU A 101 19.84 29.81 -3.08
C LEU A 101 21.20 29.43 -2.47
N HIS A 102 21.17 28.75 -1.33
CA HIS A 102 22.39 28.29 -0.66
C HIS A 102 23.26 27.43 -1.59
N GLU A 103 24.59 27.64 -1.58
CA GLU A 103 25.52 27.00 -2.52
C GLU A 103 25.44 25.47 -2.49
N SER A 104 25.47 24.86 -1.30
CA SER A 104 25.37 23.39 -1.17
C SER A 104 24.05 22.82 -1.69
N ARG A 105 22.96 23.59 -1.57
CA ARG A 105 21.64 23.21 -2.08
C ARG A 105 21.59 23.31 -3.59
N ARG A 106 22.10 24.41 -4.15
CA ARG A 106 22.28 24.60 -5.60
C ARG A 106 23.08 23.45 -6.19
N GLN A 107 24.22 23.15 -5.58
CA GLN A 107 25.12 22.09 -6.01
C GLN A 107 24.42 20.73 -6.00
N ALA A 108 23.76 20.36 -4.89
CA ALA A 108 23.04 19.10 -4.82
C ALA A 108 21.93 18.99 -5.88
N LEU A 109 21.13 20.05 -6.07
CA LEU A 109 20.09 20.07 -7.11
C LEU A 109 20.68 19.93 -8.52
N VAL A 110 21.74 20.66 -8.83
CA VAL A 110 22.41 20.57 -10.15
C VAL A 110 22.97 19.16 -10.37
N LEU A 111 23.60 18.54 -9.37
CA LEU A 111 24.15 17.18 -9.48
C LEU A 111 23.04 16.12 -9.62
N LEU A 112 21.92 16.28 -8.91
CA LEU A 112 20.74 15.41 -9.06
C LEU A 112 20.15 15.52 -10.46
N TYR A 113 19.93 16.74 -10.97
CA TYR A 113 19.40 16.92 -12.32
C TYR A 113 20.38 16.48 -13.40
N ALA A 114 21.69 16.69 -13.21
CA ALA A 114 22.72 16.14 -14.09
C ALA A 114 22.62 14.60 -14.15
N HIS A 115 22.37 13.94 -13.02
CA HIS A 115 22.13 12.50 -12.97
C HIS A 115 20.84 12.10 -13.71
N LEU A 116 19.70 12.73 -13.41
CA LEU A 116 18.42 12.42 -14.04
C LEU A 116 18.43 12.63 -15.56
N LEU A 117 19.24 13.56 -16.05
CA LEU A 117 19.43 13.85 -17.49
C LEU A 117 20.60 13.07 -18.11
N ARG A 118 21.31 12.24 -17.33
CA ARG A 118 22.48 11.45 -17.76
C ARG A 118 23.59 12.33 -18.36
N LEU A 119 23.76 13.54 -17.85
CA LEU A 119 24.83 14.45 -18.24
C LEU A 119 26.16 13.97 -17.67
N GLU A 120 27.21 13.98 -18.50
CA GLU A 120 28.55 13.59 -18.09
C GLU A 120 29.17 14.65 -17.17
N VAL A 121 29.63 14.21 -15.99
CA VAL A 121 30.44 15.00 -15.05
C VAL A 121 31.90 14.61 -15.22
N LYS A 122 32.71 15.55 -15.71
CA LYS A 122 34.12 15.37 -16.07
C LYS A 122 35.04 15.51 -14.87
N ASP A 123 34.79 16.48 -13.99
CA ASP A 123 35.56 16.61 -12.76
C ASP A 123 35.32 15.42 -11.83
N MET A 124 36.40 14.74 -11.45
CA MET A 124 36.37 13.61 -10.52
C MET A 124 35.87 14.04 -9.13
N GLY A 125 36.15 15.28 -8.70
CA GLY A 125 35.66 15.84 -7.44
C GLY A 125 34.13 15.93 -7.43
N LEU A 126 33.57 16.60 -8.44
CA LEU A 126 32.12 16.68 -8.64
C LEU A 126 31.46 15.31 -8.83
N LYS A 127 32.09 14.38 -9.55
CA LYS A 127 31.56 13.03 -9.75
C LYS A 127 31.48 12.24 -8.43
N LYS A 128 32.49 12.35 -7.57
CA LYS A 128 32.47 11.75 -6.23
C LYS A 128 31.34 12.34 -5.38
N GLN A 129 31.15 13.66 -5.45
CA GLN A 129 30.06 14.34 -4.76
C GLN A 129 28.68 13.94 -5.30
N GLN A 130 28.53 13.76 -6.63
CA GLN A 130 27.30 13.27 -7.23
C GLN A 130 26.94 11.88 -6.67
N ASN A 131 27.92 10.99 -6.58
CA ASN A 131 27.72 9.65 -6.01
C ASN A 131 27.31 9.72 -4.53
N GLU A 132 27.95 10.58 -3.73
CA GLU A 132 27.61 10.78 -2.31
C GLU A 132 26.18 11.30 -2.13
N VAL A 133 25.80 12.33 -2.91
CA VAL A 133 24.45 12.89 -2.94
C VAL A 133 23.44 11.80 -3.29
N LEU A 134 23.69 11.03 -4.36
CA LEU A 134 22.81 9.95 -4.81
C LEU A 134 22.67 8.87 -3.74
N LEU A 135 23.77 8.33 -3.21
CA LEU A 135 23.74 7.26 -2.19
C LEU A 135 23.03 7.67 -0.89
N GLN A 136 22.95 8.98 -0.60
CA GLN A 136 22.22 9.50 0.55
C GLN A 136 20.70 9.65 0.29
N THR A 137 20.27 9.78 -0.96
CA THR A 137 18.84 9.98 -1.31
C THR A 137 17.89 8.96 -0.68
N PRO A 138 18.18 7.65 -0.55
CA PRO A 138 17.22 6.70 0.00
C PRO A 138 16.87 6.96 1.46
N LEU A 139 17.83 7.44 2.26
CA LEU A 139 17.62 7.80 3.66
C LEU A 139 16.76 9.06 3.79
N LEU A 140 17.06 10.07 2.96
CA LEU A 140 16.33 11.32 2.95
C LEU A 140 14.90 11.15 2.46
N LEU A 141 14.70 10.37 1.39
CA LEU A 141 13.38 10.06 0.87
C LEU A 141 12.56 9.22 1.85
N ASN A 142 13.19 8.34 2.64
CA ASN A 142 12.48 7.55 3.65
C ASN A 142 11.96 8.45 4.78
N ALA A 143 12.80 9.39 5.24
CA ALA A 143 12.36 10.37 6.23
C ALA A 143 11.26 11.30 5.68
N LEU A 144 11.35 11.68 4.40
CA LEU A 144 10.32 12.47 3.72
C LEU A 144 9.00 11.69 3.59
N LEU A 145 9.09 10.40 3.27
CA LEU A 145 7.97 9.48 3.18
C LEU A 145 7.27 9.35 4.55
N ASN A 146 8.03 9.17 5.63
CA ASN A 146 7.48 9.12 7.00
C ASN A 146 6.69 10.39 7.35
N VAL A 147 7.18 11.57 6.95
CA VAL A 147 6.47 12.85 7.16
C VAL A 147 5.14 12.88 6.40
N SER A 148 5.13 12.43 5.14
CA SER A 148 3.94 12.39 4.29
C SER A 148 2.89 11.39 4.82
N VAL A 149 3.34 10.19 5.20
CA VAL A 149 2.51 9.11 5.73
C VAL A 149 1.94 9.48 7.09
N ALA A 150 2.70 10.15 7.97
CA ALA A 150 2.18 10.61 9.26
C ALA A 150 1.05 11.64 9.13
N ARG A 151 0.95 12.32 7.98
CA ARG A 151 -0.15 13.23 7.63
C ARG A 151 -1.22 12.57 6.79
N THR A 152 -1.08 11.28 6.50
CA THR A 152 -1.98 10.48 5.65
C THR A 152 -2.16 11.05 4.24
N TRP A 153 -1.19 11.80 3.70
CA TRP A 153 -1.32 12.40 2.36
C TRP A 153 -0.94 11.41 1.25
N LEU A 154 -1.81 11.22 0.24
CA LEU A 154 -1.57 10.25 -0.84
C LEU A 154 -0.65 10.81 -1.93
N LEU A 155 -0.96 11.95 -2.52
CA LEU A 155 -0.18 12.54 -3.63
C LEU A 155 1.33 12.66 -3.34
N PRO A 156 1.76 13.34 -2.25
CA PRO A 156 3.18 13.42 -1.91
C PRO A 156 3.79 12.04 -1.59
N THR A 157 3.04 11.12 -0.99
CA THR A 157 3.50 9.75 -0.70
C THR A 157 3.85 9.02 -2.00
N LEU A 158 2.95 9.03 -2.99
CA LEU A 158 3.20 8.43 -4.31
C LEU A 158 4.34 9.15 -5.05
N ALA A 159 4.42 10.48 -4.98
CA ALA A 159 5.49 11.26 -5.60
C ALA A 159 6.87 10.90 -5.03
N ILE A 160 6.98 10.75 -3.71
CA ILE A 160 8.22 10.33 -3.03
C ILE A 160 8.60 8.91 -3.45
N MET A 161 7.65 7.97 -3.46
CA MET A 161 7.90 6.58 -3.88
C MET A 161 8.37 6.50 -5.33
N ARG A 162 7.71 7.22 -6.26
CA ARG A 162 8.10 7.27 -7.67
C ARG A 162 9.48 7.88 -7.87
N LEU A 163 9.87 8.87 -7.05
CA LEU A 163 11.18 9.51 -7.12
C LEU A 163 12.33 8.52 -6.85
N TYR A 164 12.13 7.47 -6.06
CA TYR A 164 13.13 6.40 -5.92
C TYR A 164 13.46 5.76 -7.27
N GLY A 165 12.44 5.41 -8.06
CA GLY A 165 12.59 4.79 -9.37
C GLY A 165 13.28 5.72 -10.37
N TYR A 166 12.87 7.00 -10.41
CA TYR A 166 13.50 8.01 -11.28
C TYR A 166 14.99 8.18 -10.98
N LEU A 167 15.38 8.19 -9.70
CA LEU A 167 16.78 8.28 -9.29
C LEU A 167 17.55 6.99 -9.56
N ALA A 168 16.95 5.81 -9.36
CA ALA A 168 17.60 4.53 -9.65
C ALA A 168 17.91 4.39 -11.16
N GLN A 169 16.96 4.80 -12.01
CA GLN A 169 17.04 4.61 -13.47
C GLN A 169 17.61 5.81 -14.23
N ALA A 170 17.98 6.87 -13.51
CA ALA A 170 18.46 8.13 -14.08
C ALA A 170 17.51 8.63 -15.18
N LEU A 171 16.26 8.90 -14.80
CA LEU A 171 15.21 9.39 -15.68
C LEU A 171 14.66 10.73 -15.18
N PRO A 172 14.33 11.69 -16.06
CA PRO A 172 13.64 12.92 -15.66
C PRO A 172 12.31 12.61 -14.98
N THR A 173 11.92 13.40 -13.98
CA THR A 173 10.65 13.22 -13.23
C THR A 173 9.39 13.36 -14.10
N ASN A 174 9.53 13.98 -15.27
CA ASN A 174 8.49 14.15 -16.29
C ASN A 174 8.76 13.28 -17.54
N ALA A 175 9.48 12.17 -17.39
CA ALA A 175 9.79 11.27 -18.49
C ALA A 175 8.51 10.79 -19.18
N SER A 176 8.43 11.02 -20.49
CA SER A 176 7.38 10.45 -21.34
C SER A 176 7.46 8.92 -21.31
N GLN A 177 6.35 8.24 -21.62
CA GLN A 177 6.32 6.76 -21.71
C GLN A 177 7.44 6.22 -22.59
N ARG A 178 7.76 6.91 -23.70
CA ARG A 178 8.86 6.56 -24.60
C ARG A 178 10.24 6.66 -23.94
N LEU A 179 10.48 7.71 -23.15
CA LEU A 179 11.77 7.89 -22.49
C LEU A 179 12.04 6.78 -21.44
N ARG A 180 10.99 6.15 -20.91
CA ARG A 180 11.10 4.99 -20.01
C ARG A 180 11.73 3.77 -20.69
N LEU A 181 11.70 3.67 -22.02
CA LEU A 181 12.39 2.62 -22.77
C LEU A 181 13.92 2.72 -22.66
N THR A 182 14.45 3.89 -22.31
CA THR A 182 15.89 4.08 -22.06
C THR A 182 16.38 3.47 -20.74
N GLN A 183 15.51 2.79 -20.00
CA GLN A 183 15.90 1.89 -18.91
C GLN A 183 16.48 0.57 -19.45
N LEU A 184 16.17 0.21 -20.70
CA LEU A 184 16.73 -0.98 -21.34
C LEU A 184 18.24 -0.80 -21.60
N PRO A 185 19.02 -1.88 -21.53
CA PRO A 185 20.46 -1.82 -21.71
C PRO A 185 20.81 -1.32 -23.12
N ARG A 186 21.78 -0.40 -23.19
CA ARG A 186 22.33 0.13 -24.46
C ARG A 186 21.30 0.84 -25.36
N ILE A 187 20.14 1.23 -24.83
CA ILE A 187 19.15 2.06 -25.53
C ILE A 187 19.30 3.51 -25.10
N LYS A 188 19.65 4.39 -26.06
CA LYS A 188 19.78 5.83 -25.85
C LYS A 188 18.52 6.57 -26.29
N GLN A 189 18.42 7.84 -25.91
CA GLN A 189 17.30 8.71 -26.30
C GLN A 189 17.16 8.86 -27.82
N GLU A 190 18.28 8.86 -28.56
CA GLU A 190 18.32 8.91 -30.03
C GLU A 190 17.75 7.62 -30.65
N ASP A 191 18.07 6.47 -30.08
CA ASP A 191 17.53 5.18 -30.52
C ASP A 191 16.01 5.14 -30.33
N VAL A 192 15.51 5.65 -29.19
CA VAL A 192 14.06 5.74 -28.94
C VAL A 192 13.36 6.57 -30.01
N ALA A 193 13.93 7.69 -30.47
CA ALA A 193 13.28 8.50 -31.50
C ALA A 193 13.11 7.75 -32.85
N THR A 194 14.06 6.87 -33.19
CA THR A 194 14.05 6.10 -34.44
C THR A 194 13.25 4.81 -34.35
N LEU A 195 13.26 4.14 -33.19
CA LEU A 195 12.48 2.93 -32.90
C LEU A 195 10.99 3.25 -32.64
N ALA A 196 10.66 4.48 -32.25
CA ALA A 196 9.34 4.90 -31.76
C ALA A 196 8.22 5.01 -32.81
N ALA A 197 8.49 4.85 -34.11
CA ALA A 197 7.40 4.84 -35.09
C ALA A 197 6.47 3.62 -34.92
N GLN A 198 6.97 2.54 -34.33
CA GLN A 198 6.28 1.24 -34.25
C GLN A 198 6.22 0.64 -32.83
N THR A 199 7.03 1.14 -31.87
CA THR A 199 7.20 0.50 -30.55
C THR A 199 6.49 1.28 -29.44
N LYS A 200 5.54 0.64 -28.75
CA LYS A 200 4.83 1.21 -27.59
C LYS A 200 5.39 0.67 -26.28
N ASP A 201 5.79 -0.61 -26.28
CA ASP A 201 6.22 -1.35 -25.09
C ASP A 201 7.64 -1.91 -25.23
N MET A 202 8.20 -2.40 -24.12
CA MET A 202 9.57 -2.93 -24.10
C MET A 202 9.74 -4.20 -24.93
N THR A 203 8.66 -4.98 -25.11
CA THR A 203 8.62 -6.16 -25.99
C THR A 203 8.77 -5.79 -27.45
N ASP A 204 8.14 -4.69 -27.88
CA ASP A 204 8.22 -4.21 -29.25
C ASP A 204 9.66 -3.77 -29.59
N VAL A 205 10.35 -3.17 -28.61
CA VAL A 205 11.77 -2.84 -28.74
C VAL A 205 12.59 -4.11 -28.96
N LEU A 206 12.36 -5.16 -28.17
CA LEU A 206 13.04 -6.44 -28.37
C LEU A 206 12.79 -7.02 -29.77
N HIS A 207 11.53 -7.11 -30.20
CA HIS A 207 11.18 -7.61 -31.53
C HIS A 207 11.84 -6.80 -32.65
N SER A 208 11.81 -5.47 -32.56
CA SER A 208 12.45 -4.61 -33.56
C SER A 208 13.97 -4.77 -33.65
N LEU A 209 14.62 -5.16 -32.55
CA LEU A 209 16.07 -5.44 -32.52
C LEU A 209 16.38 -6.83 -33.05
N GLU A 210 15.52 -7.82 -32.77
CA GLU A 210 15.63 -9.18 -33.32
C GLU A 210 15.42 -9.19 -34.84
N GLU A 211 14.44 -8.45 -35.35
CA GLU A 211 14.21 -8.29 -36.81
C GLU A 211 15.41 -7.68 -37.53
N LYS A 212 16.15 -6.79 -36.86
CA LYS A 212 17.34 -6.11 -37.40
C LYS A 212 18.64 -6.87 -37.14
N ASP A 213 18.59 -8.04 -36.48
CA ASP A 213 19.75 -8.81 -36.01
C ASP A 213 20.76 -7.94 -35.23
N ASP A 214 20.26 -6.99 -34.43
CA ASP A 214 21.12 -6.11 -33.63
C ASP A 214 21.69 -6.90 -32.44
N PRO A 215 23.01 -6.89 -32.17
CA PRO A 215 23.61 -7.56 -31.03
C PRO A 215 23.07 -7.11 -29.66
N ARG A 216 22.45 -5.92 -29.57
CA ARG A 216 21.81 -5.41 -28.34
C ARG A 216 20.60 -6.25 -27.92
N SER A 217 19.94 -6.95 -28.86
CA SER A 217 18.78 -7.83 -28.59
C SER A 217 19.05 -8.82 -27.44
N LYS A 218 20.23 -9.43 -27.41
CA LYS A 218 20.64 -10.40 -26.38
C LYS A 218 20.71 -9.79 -24.97
N ASP A 219 21.19 -8.55 -24.87
CA ASP A 219 21.28 -7.84 -23.59
C ASP A 219 19.89 -7.39 -23.13
N VAL A 220 19.08 -6.88 -24.05
CA VAL A 220 17.70 -6.47 -23.79
C VAL A 220 16.86 -7.66 -23.33
N LYS A 221 16.97 -8.81 -24.00
CA LYS A 221 16.27 -10.05 -23.62
C LYS A 221 16.60 -10.48 -22.19
N LYS A 222 17.88 -10.51 -21.82
CA LYS A 222 18.32 -10.84 -20.45
C LYS A 222 17.82 -9.85 -19.40
N ALA A 223 17.74 -8.55 -19.75
CA ALA A 223 17.19 -7.54 -18.85
C ALA A 223 15.68 -7.71 -18.68
N LEU A 224 14.97 -8.05 -19.77
CA LEU A 224 13.53 -8.30 -19.75
C LEU A 224 13.16 -9.52 -18.93
N GLU A 225 13.91 -10.63 -19.00
CA GLU A 225 13.68 -11.83 -18.19
C GLU A 225 13.66 -11.55 -16.67
N LYS A 226 14.38 -10.51 -16.22
CA LYS A 226 14.46 -10.10 -14.80
C LYS A 226 13.68 -8.81 -14.51
N TRP A 227 12.82 -8.39 -15.44
CA TRP A 227 12.10 -7.14 -15.33
C TRP A 227 10.99 -7.24 -14.28
N GLY A 228 10.95 -6.28 -13.36
CA GLY A 228 10.08 -6.31 -12.20
C GLY A 228 8.67 -5.80 -12.46
N ARG A 229 8.03 -6.22 -13.55
CA ARG A 229 6.61 -5.92 -13.80
C ARG A 229 5.75 -6.75 -12.86
N VAL A 230 5.12 -6.09 -11.89
CA VAL A 230 4.30 -6.76 -10.88
C VAL A 230 2.88 -6.93 -11.41
N GLU A 231 2.23 -8.01 -11.01
CA GLU A 231 0.83 -8.29 -11.25
C GLU A 231 0.16 -8.61 -9.92
N ILE A 232 -1.03 -8.04 -9.72
CA ILE A 232 -1.88 -8.33 -8.56
C ILE A 232 -2.73 -9.54 -8.92
N VAL A 233 -2.45 -10.69 -8.32
CA VAL A 233 -3.23 -11.92 -8.51
C VAL A 233 -4.56 -11.80 -7.79
N SER A 234 -4.52 -11.32 -6.55
CA SER A 234 -5.73 -10.94 -5.80
C SER A 234 -5.40 -9.95 -4.69
N ALA A 235 -6.40 -9.15 -4.33
CA ALA A 235 -6.38 -8.28 -3.17
C ALA A 235 -7.75 -8.40 -2.49
N SER A 236 -7.76 -8.80 -1.22
CA SER A 236 -9.00 -9.04 -0.47
C SER A 236 -8.86 -8.61 0.99
N PHE A 237 -9.98 -8.28 1.62
CA PHE A 237 -10.05 -8.03 3.05
C PHE A 237 -10.52 -9.28 3.75
N LYS A 238 -9.81 -9.69 4.81
CA LYS A 238 -10.15 -10.86 5.63
C LYS A 238 -10.10 -10.49 7.10
N VAL A 239 -11.01 -11.07 7.88
CA VAL A 239 -11.01 -11.04 9.35
C VAL A 239 -10.77 -12.47 9.83
N ILE A 240 -9.95 -12.65 10.86
CA ILE A 240 -9.66 -14.00 11.38
C ILE A 240 -10.89 -14.48 12.16
N GLY A 241 -11.42 -15.64 11.79
CA GLY A 241 -12.55 -16.28 12.49
C GLY A 241 -13.93 -15.74 12.12
N GLU A 242 -14.01 -14.67 11.33
CA GLU A 242 -15.28 -14.07 10.87
C GLU A 242 -15.35 -14.10 9.35
N ARG A 243 -16.51 -14.48 8.80
CA ARG A 243 -16.77 -14.46 7.34
C ARG A 243 -17.16 -13.07 6.83
N ILE A 244 -17.75 -12.26 7.69
CA ILE A 244 -18.23 -10.91 7.40
C ILE A 244 -17.32 -9.93 8.13
N VAL A 245 -17.06 -8.78 7.52
CA VAL A 245 -16.30 -7.72 8.19
C VAL A 245 -17.23 -6.90 9.06
N THR A 246 -17.08 -7.03 10.38
CA THR A 246 -17.85 -6.28 11.36
C THR A 246 -17.23 -4.89 11.64
N PRO A 247 -18.00 -3.89 12.08
CA PRO A 247 -17.49 -2.57 12.40
C PRO A 247 -16.40 -2.60 13.47
N SER A 248 -15.38 -1.73 13.34
CA SER A 248 -14.25 -1.63 14.27
C SER A 248 -13.41 -2.91 14.47
N SER A 249 -13.63 -3.94 13.64
CA SER A 249 -12.84 -5.18 13.67
C SER A 249 -11.40 -4.97 13.19
N ILE A 250 -10.52 -5.93 13.52
CA ILE A 250 -9.16 -5.95 13.00
C ILE A 250 -9.19 -6.61 11.62
N ILE A 251 -8.95 -5.82 10.58
CA ILE A 251 -9.00 -6.25 9.18
C ILE A 251 -7.58 -6.50 8.69
N TYR A 252 -7.42 -7.58 7.93
CA TYR A 252 -6.21 -7.86 7.17
C TYR A 252 -6.47 -7.61 5.69
N LEU A 253 -5.74 -6.68 5.09
CA LEU A 253 -5.61 -6.59 3.65
C LEU A 253 -4.60 -7.67 3.20
N LEU A 254 -5.11 -8.70 2.53
CA LEU A 254 -4.29 -9.77 1.93
C LEU A 254 -4.06 -9.46 0.45
N VAL A 255 -2.80 -9.23 0.07
CA VAL A 255 -2.39 -8.95 -1.32
C VAL A 255 -1.49 -10.07 -1.82
N LYS A 256 -1.91 -10.75 -2.88
CA LYS A 256 -1.14 -11.80 -3.56
C LYS A 256 -0.49 -11.21 -4.80
N LEU A 257 0.84 -11.20 -4.82
CA LEU A 257 1.63 -10.55 -5.88
C LEU A 257 2.54 -11.55 -6.59
N ARG A 258 2.71 -11.36 -7.89
CA ARG A 258 3.71 -12.06 -8.71
C ARG A 258 4.42 -11.08 -9.65
N ILE A 259 5.60 -11.45 -10.13
CA ILE A 259 6.33 -10.74 -11.18
C ILE A 259 6.06 -11.47 -12.49
N SER A 260 5.48 -10.77 -13.47
CA SER A 260 5.29 -11.27 -14.83
C SER A 260 6.14 -10.44 -15.79
N PRO A 261 7.36 -10.90 -16.15
CA PRO A 261 8.22 -10.19 -17.07
C PRO A 261 7.52 -9.87 -18.40
N PRO A 262 7.78 -8.72 -19.03
CA PRO A 262 7.16 -8.36 -20.31
C PRO A 262 7.47 -9.42 -21.39
N GLY A 263 6.43 -9.87 -22.09
CA GLY A 263 6.54 -10.91 -23.12
C GLY A 263 6.28 -12.33 -22.61
N THR A 264 6.14 -12.53 -21.30
CA THR A 264 5.66 -13.80 -20.74
C THR A 264 4.14 -13.85 -20.89
N THR A 265 3.58 -14.95 -21.40
CA THR A 265 2.13 -15.16 -21.36
C THR A 265 1.67 -15.21 -19.91
N PRO A 266 0.64 -14.44 -19.52
CA PRO A 266 0.09 -14.53 -18.18
C PRO A 266 -0.34 -15.97 -17.94
N SER A 267 0.00 -16.54 -16.78
CA SER A 267 -0.49 -17.87 -16.47
C SER A 267 -2.00 -17.76 -16.29
N THR A 268 -2.75 -18.22 -17.28
CA THR A 268 -4.18 -18.46 -17.13
C THR A 268 -4.34 -19.54 -16.07
N PRO A 269 -5.19 -19.34 -15.05
CA PRO A 269 -5.60 -20.42 -14.16
C PRO A 269 -6.03 -21.61 -15.03
N ALA A 270 -5.53 -22.80 -14.74
CA ALA A 270 -5.98 -24.00 -15.45
C ALA A 270 -7.51 -24.09 -15.32
N GLU A 271 -8.20 -24.44 -16.40
CA GLU A 271 -9.64 -24.73 -16.36
C GLU A 271 -9.84 -26.01 -15.54
N LEU A 272 -9.99 -25.83 -14.23
CA LEU A 272 -10.33 -26.90 -13.29
C LEU A 272 -11.84 -27.13 -13.33
N THR A 273 -12.25 -28.37 -13.06
CA THR A 273 -13.67 -28.67 -12.89
C THR A 273 -14.24 -27.93 -11.67
N VAL A 274 -15.57 -27.77 -11.58
CA VAL A 274 -16.22 -27.04 -10.48
C VAL A 274 -15.83 -27.63 -9.11
N ASP A 275 -15.71 -28.96 -9.01
CA ASP A 275 -15.37 -29.65 -7.77
C ASP A 275 -13.88 -29.52 -7.40
N GLU A 276 -12.99 -29.53 -8.38
CA GLU A 276 -11.56 -29.26 -8.17
C GLU A 276 -11.32 -27.81 -7.78
N THR A 277 -12.07 -26.88 -8.39
CA THR A 277 -12.04 -25.45 -8.06
C THR A 277 -12.47 -25.21 -6.60
N LYS A 278 -13.56 -25.85 -6.15
CA LYS A 278 -14.01 -25.75 -4.75
C LYS A 278 -12.96 -26.27 -3.76
N LYS A 279 -12.33 -27.41 -4.07
CA LYS A 279 -11.26 -27.97 -3.22
C LYS A 279 -10.02 -27.08 -3.20
N ALA A 280 -9.64 -26.52 -4.35
CA ALA A 280 -8.51 -25.59 -4.44
C ALA A 280 -8.77 -24.31 -3.64
N VAL A 281 -9.97 -23.73 -3.75
CA VAL A 281 -10.38 -22.55 -2.97
C VAL A 281 -10.37 -22.83 -1.47
N GLN A 282 -10.92 -23.97 -1.02
CA GLN A 282 -10.89 -24.33 0.41
C GLN A 282 -9.46 -24.53 0.94
N LEU A 283 -8.59 -25.15 0.15
CA LEU A 283 -7.18 -25.33 0.51
C LEU A 283 -6.46 -23.98 0.59
N GLU A 284 -6.74 -23.07 -0.34
CA GLU A 284 -6.17 -21.74 -0.39
C GLU A 284 -6.67 -20.87 0.77
N GLU A 285 -7.96 -20.93 1.09
CA GLU A 285 -8.54 -20.26 2.27
C GLU A 285 -7.91 -20.75 3.56
N GLY A 286 -7.77 -22.07 3.75
CA GLY A 286 -7.11 -22.62 4.94
C GLY A 286 -5.61 -22.27 5.01
N THR A 287 -4.95 -22.04 3.88
CA THR A 287 -3.56 -21.57 3.83
C THR A 287 -3.47 -20.08 4.16
N ASP A 288 -4.39 -19.28 3.62
CA ASP A 288 -4.50 -17.86 3.91
C ASP A 288 -4.77 -17.63 5.40
N GLU A 289 -5.70 -18.38 6.02
CA GLU A 289 -5.98 -18.29 7.46
C GLU A 289 -4.75 -18.58 8.32
N LYS A 290 -3.99 -19.64 7.99
CA LYS A 290 -2.72 -19.95 8.66
C LYS A 290 -1.70 -18.81 8.51
N PHE A 291 -1.63 -18.19 7.32
CA PHE A 291 -0.77 -17.06 7.08
C PHE A 291 -1.23 -15.79 7.83
N LEU A 292 -2.53 -15.54 7.90
CA LEU A 292 -3.11 -14.44 8.67
C LEU A 292 -2.82 -14.59 10.16
N ALA A 293 -2.85 -15.82 10.70
CA ALA A 293 -2.49 -16.11 12.09
C ALA A 293 -0.97 -16.03 12.38
N SER A 294 -0.13 -16.07 11.35
CA SER A 294 1.33 -15.94 11.52
C SER A 294 1.73 -14.54 12.03
N ARG A 295 2.93 -14.38 12.59
CA ARG A 295 3.44 -13.06 13.01
C ARG A 295 4.11 -12.27 11.88
N LEU A 296 4.26 -12.87 10.70
CA LEU A 296 5.00 -12.31 9.59
C LEU A 296 4.08 -11.60 8.61
N ASP A 297 4.50 -10.43 8.15
CA ASP A 297 3.78 -9.59 7.19
C ASP A 297 3.86 -10.11 5.75
N ALA A 298 4.83 -10.98 5.46
CA ALA A 298 5.03 -11.61 4.16
C ALA A 298 5.12 -13.12 4.33
N GLU A 299 4.54 -13.86 3.39
CA GLU A 299 4.61 -15.32 3.39
C GLU A 299 6.08 -15.78 3.36
N GLU A 300 6.41 -16.77 4.19
CA GLU A 300 7.75 -17.36 4.18
C GLU A 300 7.97 -18.12 2.89
N LEU A 301 9.04 -17.76 2.20
CA LEU A 301 9.51 -18.51 1.04
C LEU A 301 10.65 -19.43 1.47
N PRO A 302 10.70 -20.68 0.96
CA PRO A 302 11.91 -21.47 1.08
C PRO A 302 13.07 -20.71 0.43
N SER A 303 14.27 -20.79 1.01
CA SER A 303 15.46 -20.04 0.58
C SER A 303 15.75 -20.18 -0.93
N SER A 304 15.44 -21.34 -1.51
CA SER A 304 15.55 -21.65 -2.95
C SER A 304 14.70 -20.73 -3.87
N LYS A 305 13.57 -20.21 -3.38
CA LYS A 305 12.64 -19.35 -4.14
C LYS A 305 12.85 -17.86 -3.91
N THR A 306 13.87 -17.46 -3.13
CA THR A 306 14.13 -16.03 -2.90
C THR A 306 14.81 -15.41 -4.11
N ASN A 307 14.15 -14.41 -4.70
CA ASN A 307 14.67 -13.66 -5.83
C ASN A 307 15.74 -12.67 -5.37
N GLY A 308 16.95 -13.16 -5.07
CA GLY A 308 18.12 -12.38 -4.69
C GLY A 308 18.76 -11.56 -5.83
N GLY A 309 17.97 -11.16 -6.83
CA GLY A 309 18.44 -10.45 -8.01
C GLY A 309 18.82 -9.00 -7.70
N VAL A 310 19.89 -8.52 -8.34
CA VAL A 310 20.21 -7.09 -8.41
C VAL A 310 19.43 -6.50 -9.60
N ALA A 311 18.81 -5.36 -9.39
CA ALA A 311 18.07 -4.67 -10.43
C ALA A 311 19.01 -4.07 -11.48
N HIS A 312 18.55 -4.01 -12.74
CA HIS A 312 19.28 -3.32 -13.80
C HIS A 312 19.13 -1.80 -13.62
N ALA A 313 20.11 -1.18 -12.97
CA ALA A 313 20.17 0.27 -12.72
C ALA A 313 21.62 0.78 -12.92
N PRO A 314 22.13 0.80 -14.17
CA PRO A 314 23.56 1.02 -14.43
C PRO A 314 24.06 2.44 -14.10
N PHE A 315 23.16 3.42 -14.05
CA PHE A 315 23.49 4.80 -13.68
C PHE A 315 23.53 5.00 -12.16
N TRP A 316 22.96 4.08 -11.39
CA TRP A 316 22.99 4.16 -9.93
C TRP A 316 24.40 3.78 -9.42
N PRO A 317 25.01 4.58 -8.52
CA PRO A 317 26.40 4.37 -8.08
C PRO A 317 26.64 3.16 -7.18
N GLY A 318 25.60 2.40 -6.83
CA GLY A 318 25.70 1.23 -5.95
C GLY A 318 24.89 0.03 -6.46
N THR A 319 24.74 -0.99 -5.64
CA THR A 319 23.82 -2.10 -5.93
C THR A 319 22.42 -1.77 -5.43
N ARG A 320 21.40 -2.14 -6.20
CA ARG A 320 19.99 -1.98 -5.83
C ARG A 320 19.28 -3.32 -5.89
N LYS A 321 18.61 -3.65 -4.79
CA LYS A 321 17.65 -4.74 -4.75
C LYS A 321 16.28 -4.19 -5.17
N PRO A 322 15.59 -4.79 -6.15
CA PRO A 322 14.27 -4.33 -6.54
C PRO A 322 13.30 -4.49 -5.37
N SER A 323 12.57 -3.42 -5.07
CA SER A 323 11.55 -3.41 -4.03
C SER A 323 10.30 -2.67 -4.53
N TRP A 324 9.18 -2.87 -3.84
CA TRP A 324 7.92 -2.23 -4.14
C TRP A 324 7.26 -1.75 -2.84
N TRP A 325 6.31 -0.84 -2.96
CA TRP A 325 5.42 -0.46 -1.86
C TRP A 325 4.00 -0.89 -2.16
N ILE A 326 3.36 -1.49 -1.17
CA ILE A 326 1.92 -1.66 -1.13
C ILE A 326 1.33 -0.43 -0.42
N VAL A 327 0.46 0.30 -1.11
CA VAL A 327 -0.24 1.46 -0.57
C VAL A 327 -1.74 1.21 -0.68
N LEU A 328 -2.43 1.18 0.46
CA LEU A 328 -3.89 1.24 0.49
C LEU A 328 -4.31 2.70 0.65
N ALA A 329 -5.09 3.20 -0.29
CA ALA A 329 -5.46 4.60 -0.34
C ALA A 329 -6.90 4.83 -0.77
N ASP A 330 -7.45 5.95 -0.31
CA ASP A 330 -8.68 6.52 -0.83
C ASP A 330 -8.34 7.71 -1.75
N ASP A 331 -8.50 7.48 -3.05
CA ASP A 331 -8.28 8.51 -4.07
C ASP A 331 -9.23 9.70 -3.90
N LYS A 332 -10.46 9.46 -3.44
CA LYS A 332 -11.49 10.49 -3.36
C LYS A 332 -11.12 11.56 -2.34
N SER A 333 -10.50 11.15 -1.24
CA SER A 333 -10.06 12.04 -0.16
C SER A 333 -8.57 12.39 -0.23
N ASN A 334 -7.81 11.88 -1.21
CA ASN A 334 -6.35 12.02 -1.27
C ASN A 334 -5.67 11.52 0.02
N ARG A 335 -6.19 10.44 0.62
CA ARG A 335 -5.70 9.89 1.88
C ARG A 335 -5.08 8.50 1.73
N VAL A 336 -3.98 8.30 2.43
CA VAL A 336 -3.44 6.96 2.69
C VAL A 336 -4.21 6.38 3.88
N VAL A 337 -4.85 5.23 3.68
CA VAL A 337 -5.69 4.59 4.71
C VAL A 337 -4.81 3.92 5.78
N VAL A 338 -3.75 3.24 5.34
CA VAL A 338 -2.84 2.50 6.22
C VAL A 338 -1.39 2.80 5.83
N PRO A 339 -0.45 2.92 6.80
CA PRO A 339 0.96 3.13 6.50
C PRO A 339 1.48 2.15 5.43
N PRO A 340 2.12 2.66 4.36
CA PRO A 340 2.61 1.82 3.27
C PRO A 340 3.60 0.76 3.74
N MET A 341 3.49 -0.43 3.16
CA MET A 341 4.42 -1.53 3.43
C MET A 341 5.44 -1.64 2.30
N LYS A 342 6.74 -1.55 2.63
CA LYS A 342 7.81 -1.85 1.66
C LYS A 342 8.04 -3.36 1.60
N ILE A 343 7.98 -3.92 0.40
CA ILE A 343 8.14 -5.36 0.14
C ILE A 343 9.29 -5.62 -0.84
N SER A 344 9.87 -6.81 -0.74
CA SER A 344 10.87 -7.34 -1.68
C SER A 344 10.64 -8.84 -1.91
N ASP A 345 11.41 -9.41 -2.84
CA ASP A 345 11.41 -10.86 -3.13
C ASP A 345 10.01 -11.39 -3.49
N ILE A 346 9.32 -10.69 -4.41
CA ILE A 346 8.11 -11.20 -5.06
C ILE A 346 8.52 -12.33 -6.02
N LEU A 347 7.74 -13.41 -6.10
CA LEU A 347 8.02 -14.56 -6.98
C LEU A 347 7.82 -14.22 -8.46
N TYR A 348 8.59 -14.85 -9.34
CA TYR A 348 8.35 -14.79 -10.79
C TYR A 348 7.23 -15.76 -11.17
N SER A 349 6.40 -15.37 -12.14
CA SER A 349 5.39 -16.24 -12.73
C SER A 349 6.06 -17.48 -13.33
N GLN A 350 5.63 -18.66 -12.90
CA GLN A 350 6.10 -19.94 -13.42
C GLN A 350 4.92 -20.67 -14.07
N PRO A 351 4.89 -20.77 -15.41
CA PRO A 351 3.84 -21.49 -16.11
C PRO A 351 3.77 -22.94 -15.61
N GLY A 352 2.59 -23.36 -15.13
CA GLY A 352 2.35 -24.73 -14.63
C GLY A 352 2.67 -24.95 -13.15
N ALA A 353 3.12 -23.92 -12.40
CA ALA A 353 3.21 -23.99 -10.96
C ALA A 353 1.86 -23.63 -10.32
N ASP A 354 1.42 -24.44 -9.35
CA ASP A 354 0.15 -24.26 -8.64
C ASP A 354 0.11 -22.98 -7.76
N ARG A 355 1.30 -22.53 -7.31
CA ARG A 355 1.48 -21.26 -6.57
C ARG A 355 2.71 -20.52 -7.08
N ASP A 356 2.48 -19.52 -7.93
CA ASP A 356 3.49 -18.64 -8.52
C ASP A 356 3.49 -17.21 -7.94
N TYR A 357 2.74 -17.00 -6.87
CA TYR A 357 2.60 -15.73 -6.18
C TYR A 357 3.12 -15.79 -4.74
N ARG A 358 3.33 -14.62 -4.15
CA ARG A 358 3.62 -14.46 -2.71
C ARG A 358 2.54 -13.61 -2.06
N ALA A 359 2.04 -14.08 -0.92
CA ALA A 359 1.09 -13.31 -0.12
C ALA A 359 1.78 -12.31 0.82
N TYR A 360 1.20 -11.13 0.93
CA TYR A 360 1.55 -10.07 1.88
C TYR A 360 0.30 -9.66 2.62
N LYS A 361 0.41 -9.37 3.92
CA LYS A 361 -0.72 -8.92 4.73
C LYS A 361 -0.43 -7.60 5.40
N ILE A 362 -1.44 -6.72 5.45
CA ILE A 362 -1.38 -5.47 6.19
C ILE A 362 -2.55 -5.45 7.17
N GLN A 363 -2.25 -5.36 8.46
CA GLN A 363 -3.25 -5.28 9.52
C GLN A 363 -3.63 -3.83 9.81
N PHE A 364 -4.93 -3.54 9.92
CA PHE A 364 -5.43 -2.23 10.35
C PHE A 364 -6.79 -2.38 11.04
N GLN A 365 -7.18 -1.34 11.77
CA GLN A 365 -8.51 -1.29 12.39
C GLN A 365 -9.54 -0.78 11.37
N GLY A 366 -10.64 -1.51 11.22
CA GLY A 366 -11.73 -1.15 10.34
C GLY A 366 -12.44 0.13 10.77
N PRO A 367 -13.02 0.89 9.83
CA PRO A 367 -13.93 1.98 10.14
C PRO A 367 -15.06 1.57 11.11
N PRO A 368 -15.52 2.47 11.99
CA PRO A 368 -16.62 2.19 12.90
C PRO A 368 -18.00 2.23 12.23
N ASN A 369 -18.10 2.83 11.05
CA ASN A 369 -19.35 2.96 10.32
C ASN A 369 -19.55 1.77 9.39
N THR A 370 -20.77 1.23 9.35
CA THR A 370 -21.18 0.28 8.32
C THR A 370 -21.28 0.95 6.96
N GLY A 371 -21.11 0.16 5.91
CA GLY A 371 -21.19 0.64 4.53
C GLY A 371 -20.13 0.06 3.62
N LEU A 372 -20.15 0.53 2.37
CA LEU A 372 -19.23 0.11 1.33
C LEU A 372 -18.15 1.18 1.12
N PHE A 373 -16.91 0.84 1.44
CA PHE A 373 -15.74 1.70 1.25
C PHE A 373 -14.99 1.26 -0.01
N THR A 374 -14.90 2.16 -0.99
CA THR A 374 -14.14 1.92 -2.22
C THR A 374 -12.73 2.49 -2.08
N TRP A 375 -11.72 1.65 -2.03
CA TRP A 375 -10.32 2.04 -1.94
C TRP A 375 -9.52 1.52 -3.12
N LYS A 376 -8.29 1.99 -3.26
CA LYS A 376 -7.34 1.51 -4.26
C LYS A 376 -6.08 0.99 -3.62
N VAL A 377 -5.60 -0.13 -4.12
CA VAL A 377 -4.27 -0.65 -3.81
C VAL A 377 -3.33 -0.24 -4.93
N TYR A 378 -2.30 0.51 -4.55
CA TYR A 378 -1.19 0.86 -5.43
C TYR A 378 0.01 -0.03 -5.11
N ILE A 379 0.60 -0.59 -6.16
CA ILE A 379 1.89 -1.26 -6.11
C ILE A 379 2.89 -0.37 -6.85
N VAL A 380 3.71 0.36 -6.09
CA VAL A 380 4.68 1.33 -6.64
C VAL A 380 6.07 0.73 -6.57
N SER A 381 6.76 0.61 -7.70
CA SER A 381 8.15 0.13 -7.72
C SER A 381 9.14 1.21 -7.27
N ASP A 382 10.14 0.81 -6.49
CA ASP A 382 11.25 1.69 -6.08
C ASP A 382 12.39 1.75 -7.11
N THR A 383 12.37 0.86 -8.11
CA THR A 383 13.49 0.69 -9.04
C THR A 383 13.06 0.76 -10.50
N PHE A 384 11.87 0.28 -10.88
CA PHE A 384 11.42 0.28 -12.27
C PHE A 384 10.39 1.40 -12.49
N VAL A 385 10.61 2.26 -13.48
CA VAL A 385 9.72 3.40 -13.75
C VAL A 385 8.66 2.99 -14.77
N GLY A 386 7.39 3.16 -14.41
CA GLY A 386 6.24 2.89 -15.29
C GLY A 386 5.57 1.53 -15.09
N GLU A 387 6.06 0.71 -14.16
CA GLU A 387 5.50 -0.61 -13.81
C GLU A 387 4.56 -0.53 -12.59
N GLU A 388 3.90 0.60 -12.40
CA GLU A 388 2.96 0.79 -11.30
C GLU A 388 1.62 0.11 -11.64
N VAL A 389 1.11 -0.69 -10.70
CA VAL A 389 -0.17 -1.38 -10.86
C VAL A 389 -1.14 -0.89 -9.80
N THR A 390 -2.38 -0.66 -10.22
CA THR A 390 -3.46 -0.20 -9.36
C THR A 390 -4.64 -1.15 -9.48
N SER A 391 -5.24 -1.52 -8.35
CA SER A 391 -6.49 -2.28 -8.31
C SER A 391 -7.49 -1.61 -7.39
N GLU A 392 -8.73 -1.46 -7.85
CA GLU A 392 -9.83 -0.96 -7.03
C GLU A 392 -10.39 -2.12 -6.20
N ILE A 393 -10.53 -1.92 -4.89
CA ILE A 393 -11.07 -2.91 -3.97
C ILE A 393 -12.13 -2.28 -3.08
N SER A 394 -13.20 -3.03 -2.82
CA SER A 394 -14.28 -2.60 -1.96
C SER A 394 -14.26 -3.36 -0.64
N LEU A 395 -14.31 -2.62 0.46
CA LEU A 395 -14.54 -3.16 1.79
C LEU A 395 -16.02 -2.98 2.14
N LYS A 396 -16.75 -4.08 2.32
CA LYS A 396 -18.13 -4.06 2.80
C LYS A 396 -18.12 -4.35 4.30
N ILE A 397 -18.58 -3.39 5.10
CA ILE A 397 -18.74 -3.54 6.54
C ILE A 397 -20.23 -3.66 6.84
N GLU A 398 -20.61 -4.78 7.45
CA GLU A 398 -21.99 -5.09 7.82
C GLU A 398 -22.05 -5.40 9.30
N ASP A 399 -23.18 -5.06 9.92
CA ASP A 399 -23.43 -5.48 11.29
C ASP A 399 -23.53 -7.01 11.33
N PRO A 400 -23.01 -7.65 12.40
CA PRO A 400 -23.18 -9.08 12.56
C PRO A 400 -24.68 -9.41 12.54
N PRO A 401 -25.08 -10.55 11.94
CA PRO A 401 -26.48 -10.96 11.95
C PRO A 401 -26.96 -11.02 13.41
N ALA A 402 -28.17 -10.51 13.66
CA ALA A 402 -28.79 -10.57 14.97
C ALA A 402 -28.82 -12.03 15.44
N VAL A 403 -28.50 -12.24 16.71
CA VAL A 403 -28.38 -13.57 17.35
C VAL A 403 -29.70 -14.37 17.33
N GLU A 404 -30.81 -13.80 16.84
CA GLU A 404 -32.12 -14.44 16.71
C GLU A 404 -32.15 -15.60 15.69
N ASP A 405 -31.18 -15.70 14.77
CA ASP A 405 -31.12 -16.77 13.75
C ASP A 405 -30.10 -17.88 14.04
N GLN A 406 -29.48 -17.91 15.22
CA GLN A 406 -28.79 -19.12 15.70
C GLN A 406 -29.81 -20.00 16.43
N PRO A 407 -30.10 -21.24 15.98
CA PRO A 407 -30.78 -22.17 16.86
C PRO A 407 -29.89 -22.33 18.09
N SER A 408 -30.39 -21.89 19.24
CA SER A 408 -29.68 -22.01 20.50
C SER A 408 -29.33 -23.48 20.73
N ASP A 409 -28.02 -23.79 20.82
CA ASP A 409 -27.51 -25.08 21.30
C ASP A 409 -27.91 -25.38 22.77
N ASP A 410 -28.71 -24.50 23.39
CA ASP A 410 -29.33 -24.64 24.71
C ASP A 410 -30.76 -25.24 24.66
N GLU A 411 -31.24 -25.75 23.51
CA GLU A 411 -32.30 -26.77 23.54
C GLU A 411 -31.68 -28.12 23.95
N ILE A 412 -31.45 -28.27 25.27
CA ILE A 412 -31.43 -29.60 25.89
C ILE A 412 -32.70 -30.30 25.41
N SER A 413 -32.53 -31.30 24.53
CA SER A 413 -33.65 -32.06 23.99
C SER A 413 -34.53 -32.54 25.14
N GLU A 414 -35.79 -32.11 25.15
CA GLU A 414 -36.77 -32.66 26.08
C GLU A 414 -36.75 -34.19 25.92
N PRO A 415 -36.54 -34.96 26.99
CA PRO A 415 -36.46 -36.40 26.87
C PRO A 415 -37.81 -36.93 26.40
N ASP A 416 -37.80 -37.75 25.36
CA ASP A 416 -39.00 -38.41 24.86
C ASP A 416 -39.70 -39.19 25.98
N GLU A 417 -41.04 -39.22 25.99
CA GLU A 417 -41.87 -39.88 27.02
C GLU A 417 -41.50 -41.36 27.25
N ASP A 418 -40.98 -42.03 26.21
CA ASP A 418 -40.59 -43.43 26.23
C ASP A 418 -39.19 -43.69 26.83
N SER A 419 -38.43 -42.63 27.13
CA SER A 419 -37.16 -42.73 27.82
C SER A 419 -37.34 -42.74 29.35
N ILE A 420 -36.49 -43.47 30.08
CA ILE A 420 -36.46 -43.48 31.57
C ILE A 420 -36.39 -42.06 32.14
N ALA A 421 -35.73 -41.14 31.43
CA ALA A 421 -35.65 -39.73 31.80
C ALA A 421 -36.99 -38.99 31.64
N GLY A 422 -37.78 -39.32 30.61
CA GLY A 422 -39.12 -38.78 30.38
C GLY A 422 -40.10 -39.20 31.48
N GLN A 423 -40.10 -40.47 31.87
CA GLN A 423 -40.98 -40.98 32.94
C GLN A 423 -40.69 -40.35 34.31
N MET A 424 -39.42 -40.05 34.63
CA MET A 424 -39.06 -39.32 35.85
C MET A 424 -39.45 -37.83 35.80
N ALA A 425 -39.40 -37.22 34.61
CA ALA A 425 -39.83 -35.83 34.41
C ALA A 425 -41.34 -35.68 34.59
N VAL A 426 -42.14 -36.60 34.04
CA VAL A 426 -43.61 -36.65 34.22
C VAL A 426 -43.98 -36.81 35.70
N MET A 427 -43.31 -37.69 36.44
CA MET A 427 -43.57 -37.87 37.88
C MET A 427 -43.23 -36.65 38.75
N ARG A 428 -42.31 -35.78 38.29
CA ARG A 428 -41.99 -34.50 38.95
C ARG A 428 -42.83 -33.32 38.47
N GLY A 429 -43.74 -33.53 37.53
CA GLY A 429 -44.57 -32.47 36.94
C GLY A 429 -43.84 -31.60 35.90
N GLY A 430 -42.75 -32.10 35.31
CA GLY A 430 -42.07 -31.47 34.18
C GLY A 430 -42.81 -31.70 32.86
N LYS A 431 -42.65 -30.79 31.89
CA LYS A 431 -43.15 -30.96 30.52
C LYS A 431 -42.27 -31.94 29.74
N VAL A 432 -42.91 -32.77 28.92
CA VAL A 432 -42.29 -33.74 28.01
C VAL A 432 -43.02 -33.70 26.67
N LYS A 433 -42.31 -34.07 25.60
CA LYS A 433 -42.82 -34.04 24.23
C LYS A 433 -43.63 -35.31 23.95
N LYS A 434 -44.92 -35.14 23.63
CA LYS A 434 -45.86 -36.25 23.35
C LYS A 434 -45.54 -36.89 22.00
N SER A 435 -45.24 -38.19 21.98
CA SER A 435 -45.02 -38.92 20.72
C SER A 435 -46.35 -39.04 19.95
N THR A 436 -46.31 -38.77 18.65
CA THR A 436 -47.49 -38.81 17.78
C THR A 436 -47.33 -39.96 16.79
N GLU A 437 -47.74 -41.16 17.17
CA GLU A 437 -47.94 -42.28 16.22
C GLU A 437 -49.26 -43.00 16.54
N GLU A 438 -50.19 -42.85 15.59
CA GLU A 438 -51.31 -43.74 15.20
C GLU A 438 -52.33 -44.22 16.24
N GLU A 439 -53.54 -43.65 16.20
CA GLU A 439 -54.78 -44.42 16.38
C GLU A 439 -55.82 -44.03 15.33
N GLU A 440 -56.03 -44.92 14.36
CA GLU A 440 -57.26 -45.00 13.56
C GLU A 440 -58.38 -45.71 14.34
N SER A 441 -59.62 -45.28 14.10
CA SER A 441 -60.89 -46.03 14.25
C SER A 441 -61.74 -45.84 15.52
N GLU A 442 -62.78 -44.99 15.35
CA GLU A 442 -64.21 -45.33 15.48
C GLU A 442 -64.82 -45.75 16.85
N GLU A 443 -65.66 -44.90 17.46
CA GLU A 443 -67.14 -44.90 17.31
C GLU A 443 -67.87 -44.14 18.44
N GLN A 444 -68.79 -43.26 18.00
CA GLN A 444 -70.16 -43.00 18.48
C GLN A 444 -70.43 -42.59 19.95
N SER A 445 -71.10 -41.44 20.14
CA SER A 445 -72.58 -41.39 20.23
C SER A 445 -73.10 -40.10 20.88
N SER A 446 -74.05 -39.45 20.18
CA SER A 446 -75.25 -38.72 20.66
C SER A 446 -75.13 -37.65 21.76
N GLY A 447 -75.71 -36.45 21.64
CA GLY A 447 -76.64 -35.93 20.65
C GLY A 447 -77.37 -34.67 21.14
N THR A 448 -78.11 -34.07 20.21
CA THR A 448 -79.34 -33.25 20.37
C THR A 448 -79.22 -31.80 20.86
N ASP A 449 -79.49 -30.91 19.90
CA ASP A 449 -80.42 -29.76 19.88
C ASP A 449 -80.42 -28.75 21.05
N ASP A 450 -80.19 -27.46 20.76
CA ASP A 450 -81.29 -26.54 20.43
C ASP A 450 -80.80 -25.12 20.08
N ASP A 451 -81.24 -24.70 18.88
CA ASP A 451 -81.74 -23.40 18.43
C ASP A 451 -81.56 -22.07 19.21
N LYS A 452 -81.14 -21.07 18.40
CA LYS A 452 -81.76 -19.73 18.19
C LYS A 452 -81.45 -18.52 19.08
N ASP A 453 -80.93 -17.53 18.34
CA ASP A 453 -81.42 -16.15 18.15
C ASP A 453 -80.95 -14.99 19.05
N ASP A 454 -80.74 -13.90 18.29
CA ASP A 454 -80.88 -12.47 18.60
C ASP A 454 -79.72 -11.67 19.20
N SER A 455 -79.04 -10.99 18.26
CA SER A 455 -78.95 -9.52 18.08
C SER A 455 -78.78 -8.57 19.27
N ASP A 456 -77.83 -7.65 19.04
CA ASP A 456 -77.74 -6.25 19.47
C ASP A 456 -77.46 -5.93 20.94
N SER A 457 -76.33 -5.25 21.18
CA SER A 457 -76.34 -3.92 21.82
C SER A 457 -74.94 -3.31 21.79
N ASP A 458 -74.89 -2.11 21.22
CA ASP A 458 -73.84 -1.11 21.37
C ASP A 458 -73.57 -0.76 22.85
N SER A 459 -72.34 -0.29 23.13
CA SER A 459 -72.11 0.74 24.14
C SER A 459 -70.81 1.49 23.83
N ASP A 460 -70.99 2.73 23.41
CA ASP A 460 -70.03 3.82 23.51
C ASP A 460 -69.55 4.00 24.96
N SER A 461 -68.32 4.51 25.14
CA SER A 461 -68.06 5.60 26.08
C SER A 461 -66.67 6.20 25.86
N ASP A 462 -66.71 7.50 25.59
CA ASP A 462 -65.63 8.48 25.65
C ASP A 462 -64.90 8.51 27.00
N SER A 463 -63.65 8.98 26.99
CA SER A 463 -63.24 10.05 27.91
C SER A 463 -61.92 10.70 27.47
N ASP A 464 -62.04 12.00 27.21
CA ASP A 464 -61.00 13.02 27.20
C ASP A 464 -60.18 13.06 28.51
N SER A 465 -58.95 13.57 28.44
CA SER A 465 -58.56 14.72 29.29
C SER A 465 -57.23 15.34 28.84
N ASP A 466 -57.31 16.60 28.47
CA ASP A 466 -56.25 17.59 28.34
C ASP A 466 -55.41 17.77 29.62
N SER A 467 -54.17 18.25 29.48
CA SER A 467 -53.71 19.40 30.26
C SER A 467 -52.40 19.98 29.70
N ASP A 468 -52.48 21.25 29.36
CA ASP A 468 -51.42 22.17 28.96
C ASP A 468 -50.32 22.37 30.01
N SER A 469 -49.15 22.82 29.56
CA SER A 469 -48.54 24.04 30.13
C SER A 469 -47.41 24.57 29.24
N ASP A 470 -47.66 25.74 28.67
CA ASP A 470 -46.70 26.68 28.10
C ASP A 470 -45.61 27.10 29.10
N SER A 471 -44.43 27.46 28.59
CA SER A 471 -43.80 28.74 28.93
C SER A 471 -42.68 29.08 27.94
N ASP A 472 -42.94 30.11 27.14
CA ASP A 472 -41.99 30.92 26.38
C ASP A 472 -40.88 31.53 27.28
N SER A 473 -39.71 31.81 26.70
CA SER A 473 -39.21 33.19 26.65
C SER A 473 -37.94 33.33 25.80
N ASP A 474 -38.04 34.27 24.87
CA ASP A 474 -37.08 34.85 23.94
C ASP A 474 -35.75 35.36 24.52
N SER A 475 -34.79 35.55 23.60
CA SER A 475 -34.19 36.86 23.21
C SER A 475 -32.64 36.91 23.16
N ASP A 476 -32.15 36.87 21.91
CA ASP A 476 -31.38 37.90 21.19
C ASP A 476 -30.11 38.60 21.73
N SER A 477 -29.30 38.99 20.72
CA SER A 477 -28.23 40.01 20.63
C SER A 477 -26.82 39.51 20.99
N ASP A 478 -25.74 39.73 20.22
CA ASP A 478 -25.40 40.64 19.11
C ASP A 478 -24.43 39.95 18.12
#